data_AF-A0A7C3VKA1-F1
#
_entry.id   AF-A0A7C3VKA1-F1
#
_cell.length_a   1.000
_cell.length_b   1.000
_cell.length_c   1.000
_cell.angle_alpha   90.00
_cell.angle_beta   90.00
_cell.angle_gamma   90.00
#
_symmetry.space_group_name_H-M   'P 1'
#
loop_
_entity.id
_entity.type
_entity.pdbx_description
1 polymer ?
#
loop_
_entity_poly.entity_id
_entity_poly.type
_entity_poly.pdbx_seq_one_letter_code
_entity_poly.pdbx_strand_id
1 'polypeptide(L)'
;MAGFVGCQQVASADELKELLLKLAPATASDSCYYFMRWPHQVSGIISELEEFPSPEGQMFTSKLELRWKASRAGYDLLYLGIAHPPRNLGFQALDGQWGTVDRPAYPFPSTETRFPQGFEHQANPNIAQKLAQRYFIDTQTATVHFIALTVQNA
;
A
#
# COMPACT_ATOMS: atom_id res chain seq x y z
N MET A 1 -17.74 0.38 -4.46
CA MET A 1 -17.20 1.18 -5.60
C MET A 1 -16.47 0.22 -6.53
N ALA A 2 -16.16 0.59 -7.79
CA ALA A 2 -15.30 -0.25 -8.63
C ALA A 2 -13.85 -0.21 -8.09
N GLY A 3 -13.12 -1.33 -8.22
CA GLY A 3 -11.71 -1.41 -7.90
C GLY A 3 -10.88 -1.83 -9.10
N PHE A 4 -9.57 -1.59 -9.01
CA PHE A 4 -8.58 -2.12 -9.92
C PHE A 4 -7.52 -2.88 -9.13
N VAL A 5 -7.27 -4.11 -9.57
CA VAL A 5 -6.18 -4.95 -9.07
C VAL A 5 -5.28 -5.28 -10.26
N GLY A 6 -3.98 -5.03 -10.12
CA GLY A 6 -3.03 -5.33 -11.18
C GLY A 6 -1.65 -5.68 -10.66
N CYS A 7 -0.87 -6.34 -11.50
CA CYS A 7 0.49 -6.74 -11.20
C CYS A 7 1.48 -6.22 -12.24
N GLN A 8 2.73 -6.09 -11.81
CA GLN A 8 3.85 -5.70 -12.66
C GLN A 8 5.14 -6.24 -12.06
N GLN A 9 6.18 -6.35 -12.86
CA GLN A 9 7.54 -6.58 -12.40
C GLN A 9 8.43 -5.42 -12.86
N VAL A 10 9.36 -5.01 -11.99
CA VAL A 10 10.41 -4.03 -12.32
C VAL A 10 11.77 -4.68 -12.04
N ALA A 11 12.78 -4.33 -12.84
CA ALA A 11 14.06 -5.03 -12.82
C ALA A 11 14.98 -4.58 -11.68
N SER A 12 14.76 -3.37 -11.14
CA SER A 12 15.69 -2.76 -10.20
C SER A 12 15.01 -1.92 -9.12
N ALA A 13 15.81 -1.59 -8.10
CA ALA A 13 15.46 -0.65 -7.04
C ALA A 13 15.12 0.75 -7.60
N ASP A 14 15.90 1.22 -8.57
CA ASP A 14 15.74 2.56 -9.15
C ASP A 14 14.42 2.67 -9.92
N GLU A 15 14.08 1.63 -10.71
CA GLU A 15 12.79 1.56 -11.39
C GLU A 15 11.61 1.56 -10.41
N LEU A 16 11.73 0.83 -9.29
CA LEU A 16 10.72 0.85 -8.24
C LEU A 16 10.59 2.26 -7.65
N LYS A 17 11.70 2.94 -7.34
CA LYS A 17 11.69 4.31 -6.81
C LYS A 17 11.01 5.27 -7.76
N GLU A 18 11.34 5.22 -9.04
CA GLU A 18 10.70 6.04 -10.06
C GLU A 18 9.19 5.78 -10.16
N LEU A 19 8.78 4.52 -10.09
CA LEU A 19 7.36 4.14 -10.14
C LEU A 19 6.61 4.67 -8.91
N LEU A 20 7.19 4.56 -7.72
CA LEU A 20 6.64 5.15 -6.48
C LEU A 20 6.46 6.66 -6.62
N LEU A 21 7.47 7.38 -7.15
CA LEU A 21 7.40 8.82 -7.37
C LEU A 21 6.31 9.21 -8.40
N LYS A 22 6.10 8.39 -9.44
CA LYS A 22 5.04 8.62 -10.45
C LYS A 22 3.63 8.37 -9.89
N LEU A 23 3.50 7.46 -8.92
CA LEU A 23 2.22 7.14 -8.28
C LEU A 23 1.94 8.04 -7.06
N ALA A 24 2.97 8.67 -6.50
CA ALA A 24 2.80 9.61 -5.41
C ALA A 24 1.92 10.80 -5.85
N PRO A 25 0.99 11.26 -4.99
CA PRO A 25 0.15 12.39 -5.31
C PRO A 25 0.97 13.66 -5.54
N ALA A 26 0.66 14.39 -6.62
CA ALA A 26 1.34 15.65 -6.97
C ALA A 26 0.92 16.83 -6.07
N THR A 27 -0.16 16.69 -5.29
CA THR A 27 -0.78 17.77 -4.52
C THR A 27 -0.70 17.48 -3.02
N ALA A 28 -0.38 18.50 -2.22
CA ALA A 28 -0.24 18.42 -0.76
C ALA A 28 -1.49 17.94 0.00
N SER A 29 -2.66 17.91 -0.65
CA SER A 29 -3.92 17.44 -0.04
C SER A 29 -4.00 15.92 0.12
N ASP A 30 -3.31 15.15 -0.72
CA ASP A 30 -3.31 13.69 -0.66
C ASP A 30 -2.01 13.25 0.03
N SER A 31 -2.13 12.70 1.23
CA SER A 31 -0.97 12.18 1.96
C SER A 31 -0.51 10.83 1.40
N CYS A 32 0.81 10.67 1.27
CA CYS A 32 1.47 9.43 0.86
C CYS A 32 2.27 8.87 2.02
N TYR A 33 2.11 7.58 2.27
CA TYR A 33 2.79 6.88 3.35
C TYR A 33 3.45 5.61 2.86
N TYR A 34 4.49 5.21 3.57
CA TYR A 34 5.24 4.01 3.30
C TYR A 34 5.32 3.15 4.57
N PHE A 35 5.40 1.83 4.36
CA PHE A 35 5.69 0.85 5.39
C PHE A 35 6.69 -0.17 4.82
N MET A 36 7.92 -0.11 5.30
CA MET A 36 9.05 -0.90 4.81
C MET A 36 9.35 -2.07 5.75
N ARG A 37 9.69 -3.23 5.18
CA ARG A 37 9.87 -4.49 5.90
C ARG A 37 11.19 -5.16 5.50
N TRP A 38 12.01 -5.42 6.51
CA TRP A 38 13.21 -6.25 6.43
C TRP A 38 13.03 -7.51 7.28
N PRO A 39 13.85 -8.55 7.09
CA PRO A 39 13.79 -9.75 7.92
C PRO A 39 13.96 -9.49 9.42
N HIS A 40 14.63 -8.40 9.80
CA HIS A 40 14.98 -8.09 11.19
C HIS A 40 14.25 -6.86 11.76
N GLN A 41 13.56 -6.07 10.93
CA GLN A 41 12.90 -4.84 11.39
C GLN A 41 11.81 -4.36 10.43
N VAL A 42 10.97 -3.44 10.92
CA VAL A 42 10.01 -2.68 10.10
C VAL A 42 10.19 -1.20 10.38
N SER A 43 9.92 -0.34 9.38
CA SER A 43 10.08 1.11 9.54
C SER A 43 9.01 1.78 10.41
N GLY A 44 7.90 1.09 10.68
CA GLY A 44 6.67 1.78 11.04
C GLY A 44 6.10 2.57 9.85
N ILE A 45 5.17 3.48 10.11
CA ILE A 45 4.58 4.34 9.05
C ILE A 45 5.40 5.62 8.92
N ILE A 46 5.99 5.80 7.75
CA ILE A 46 6.86 6.94 7.39
C ILE A 46 6.27 7.70 6.17
N SER A 47 6.62 8.97 6.02
CA SER A 47 6.22 9.81 4.86
C SER A 47 7.35 10.03 3.86
N GLU A 48 8.58 9.64 4.22
CA GLU A 48 9.80 9.84 3.43
C GLU A 48 10.54 8.52 3.24
N LEU A 49 11.23 8.36 2.11
CA LEU A 49 11.94 7.13 1.73
C LEU A 49 13.44 7.28 2.01
N GLU A 50 13.84 7.17 3.28
CA GLU A 50 15.24 7.32 3.71
C GLU A 50 16.08 6.05 3.50
N GLU A 51 15.57 4.87 3.87
CA GLU A 51 16.25 3.57 3.72
C GLU A 51 15.60 2.69 2.64
N PHE A 52 15.82 3.04 1.37
CA PHE A 52 15.13 2.39 0.23
C PHE A 52 16.09 1.73 -0.77
N PRO A 53 15.76 0.54 -1.33
CA PRO A 53 14.55 -0.26 -1.09
C PRO A 53 14.70 -1.27 0.05
N SER A 54 13.59 -1.51 0.74
CA SER A 54 13.42 -2.70 1.57
C SER A 54 13.06 -3.92 0.71
N PRO A 55 13.42 -5.16 1.12
CA PRO A 55 13.04 -6.38 0.41
C PRO A 55 11.52 -6.53 0.22
N GLU A 56 10.74 -6.09 1.20
CA GLU A 56 9.28 -6.02 1.08
C GLU A 56 8.80 -4.67 1.60
N GLY A 57 7.72 -4.18 1.05
CA GLY A 57 7.09 -2.99 1.59
C GLY A 57 5.85 -2.60 0.83
N GLN A 58 5.29 -1.48 1.25
CA GLN A 58 4.12 -0.91 0.60
C GLN A 58 4.12 0.61 0.67
N MET A 59 3.53 1.22 -0.35
CA MET A 59 3.14 2.61 -0.39
C MET A 59 1.62 2.67 -0.39
N PHE A 60 1.04 3.57 0.38
CA PHE A 60 -0.41 3.73 0.43
C PHE A 60 -0.84 5.18 0.56
N THR A 61 -2.00 5.45 -0.02
CA THR A 61 -2.72 6.72 0.00
C THR A 61 -4.19 6.43 0.30
N SER A 62 -5.05 7.46 0.25
CA SER A 62 -6.49 7.24 0.28
C SER A 62 -7.05 6.55 -0.96
N LYS A 63 -6.31 6.57 -2.08
CA LYS A 63 -6.77 6.08 -3.39
C LYS A 63 -6.20 4.71 -3.75
N LEU A 64 -5.00 4.38 -3.28
CA LEU A 64 -4.33 3.13 -3.65
C LEU A 64 -3.38 2.61 -2.58
N GLU A 65 -3.10 1.32 -2.65
CA GLU A 65 -1.90 0.69 -2.09
C GLU A 65 -1.10 0.05 -3.23
N LEU A 66 0.22 0.24 -3.20
CA LEU A 66 1.17 -0.52 -4.00
C LEU A 66 2.04 -1.33 -3.04
N ARG A 67 2.13 -2.64 -3.26
CA ARG A 67 3.03 -3.54 -2.54
C ARG A 67 4.16 -3.99 -3.44
N TRP A 68 5.36 -4.12 -2.87
CA TRP A 68 6.49 -4.73 -3.56
C TRP A 68 7.09 -5.86 -2.74
N LYS A 69 7.69 -6.81 -3.47
CA LYS A 69 8.51 -7.88 -2.90
C LYS A 69 9.69 -8.17 -3.83
N ALA A 70 10.89 -8.21 -3.26
CA ALA A 70 12.11 -8.57 -3.96
C ALA A 70 12.02 -10.03 -4.46
N SER A 71 12.40 -10.22 -5.72
CA SER A 71 12.47 -11.49 -6.40
C SER A 71 13.84 -11.66 -7.07
N ARG A 72 14.09 -12.81 -7.71
CA ARG A 72 15.36 -13.03 -8.43
C ARG A 72 15.54 -12.11 -9.64
N ALA A 73 14.44 -11.56 -10.16
CA ALA A 73 14.42 -10.74 -11.37
C ALA A 73 14.22 -9.24 -11.08
N GLY A 74 14.24 -8.83 -9.80
CA GLY A 74 13.99 -7.45 -9.38
C GLY A 74 12.91 -7.41 -8.31
N TYR A 75 11.77 -6.76 -8.60
CA TYR A 75 10.65 -6.63 -7.67
C TYR A 75 9.31 -6.97 -8.33
N ASP A 76 8.54 -7.81 -7.66
CA ASP A 76 7.15 -8.11 -8.01
C ASP A 76 6.23 -7.11 -7.31
N LEU A 77 5.34 -6.50 -8.09
CA LEU A 77 4.47 -5.42 -7.65
C LEU A 77 3.00 -5.85 -7.71
N LEU A 78 2.24 -5.47 -6.67
CA LEU A 78 0.79 -5.57 -6.63
C LEU A 78 0.19 -4.19 -6.40
N TYR A 79 -0.63 -3.74 -7.33
CA TYR A 79 -1.38 -2.49 -7.28
C TYR A 79 -2.82 -2.76 -6.89
N LEU A 80 -3.31 -2.04 -5.89
CA LEU A 80 -4.67 -2.10 -5.35
C LEU A 80 -5.24 -0.68 -5.31
N GLY A 81 -6.06 -0.28 -6.28
CA GLY A 81 -6.57 1.10 -6.37
C GLY A 81 -8.05 1.19 -6.67
N ILE A 82 -8.64 2.36 -6.43
CA ILE A 82 -10.02 2.70 -6.87
C ILE A 82 -10.06 3.25 -8.30
N ALA A 83 -8.90 3.46 -8.92
CA ALA A 83 -8.74 3.90 -10.29
C ALA A 83 -7.68 3.04 -10.98
N HIS A 84 -7.73 3.00 -12.31
CA HIS A 84 -6.66 2.38 -13.09
C HIS A 84 -5.37 3.21 -12.97
N PRO A 85 -4.20 2.58 -12.85
CA PRO A 85 -2.93 3.28 -12.96
C PRO A 85 -2.77 3.86 -14.38
N PRO A 86 -1.96 4.93 -14.55
CA PRO A 86 -1.61 5.42 -15.88
C PRO A 86 -1.10 4.29 -16.78
N ARG A 87 -1.63 4.19 -18.01
CA ARG A 87 -1.34 3.06 -18.93
C ARG A 87 0.16 2.87 -19.21
N ASN A 88 0.91 3.97 -19.20
CA ASN A 88 2.35 3.96 -19.43
C ASN A 88 3.16 3.36 -18.28
N LEU A 89 2.54 3.03 -17.13
CA LEU A 89 3.25 2.37 -16.04
C LEU A 89 3.41 0.87 -16.26
N GLY A 90 2.54 0.23 -17.05
CA GLY A 90 2.72 -1.17 -17.44
C GLY A 90 2.01 -2.22 -16.57
N PHE A 91 1.13 -1.81 -15.65
CA PHE A 91 0.35 -2.74 -14.84
C PHE A 91 -0.61 -3.58 -15.68
N GLN A 92 -0.52 -4.89 -15.53
CA GLN A 92 -1.46 -5.83 -16.12
C GLN A 92 -2.59 -6.08 -15.13
N ALA A 93 -3.83 -5.97 -15.59
CA ALA A 93 -4.99 -6.24 -14.74
C ALA A 93 -5.03 -7.72 -14.36
N LEU A 94 -5.33 -8.02 -13.08
CA LEU A 94 -5.67 -9.38 -12.69
C LEU A 94 -7.13 -9.67 -13.05
N ASP A 95 -7.37 -10.89 -13.54
CA ASP A 95 -8.71 -11.38 -13.85
C ASP A 95 -9.62 -11.28 -12.63
N GLY A 96 -10.82 -10.73 -12.83
CA GLY A 96 -11.83 -10.59 -11.78
C GLY A 96 -12.73 -9.38 -12.00
N GLN A 97 -13.91 -9.41 -11.37
CA GLN A 97 -14.82 -8.26 -11.31
C GLN A 97 -14.66 -7.59 -9.94
N TRP A 98 -13.74 -6.62 -9.85
CA TRP A 98 -13.34 -6.08 -8.56
C TRP A 98 -14.30 -4.99 -8.05
N GLY A 99 -14.98 -5.27 -6.95
CA GLY A 99 -15.67 -4.31 -6.11
C GLY A 99 -14.82 -3.91 -4.90
N THR A 100 -15.06 -2.72 -4.36
CA THR A 100 -14.36 -2.20 -3.17
C THR A 100 -15.30 -1.76 -2.06
N VAL A 101 -14.90 -2.04 -0.82
CA VAL A 101 -15.54 -1.59 0.43
C VAL A 101 -14.49 -1.10 1.41
N ASP A 102 -14.64 0.13 1.90
CA ASP A 102 -13.75 0.70 2.90
C ASP A 102 -14.22 0.38 4.32
N ARG A 103 -13.26 0.11 5.21
CA ARG A 103 -13.46 -0.19 6.63
C ARG A 103 -12.45 0.61 7.47
N PRO A 104 -12.81 1.09 8.66
CA PRO A 104 -11.84 1.68 9.56
C PRO A 104 -10.80 0.63 10.00
N ALA A 105 -9.56 1.07 10.18
CA ALA A 105 -8.48 0.25 10.71
C ALA A 105 -8.02 0.82 12.04
N TYR A 106 -7.89 -0.04 13.05
CA TYR A 106 -7.49 0.37 14.39
C TYR A 106 -6.13 -0.27 14.70
N PRO A 107 -5.06 0.53 14.80
CA PRO A 107 -3.77 0.01 15.24
C PRO A 107 -3.83 -0.39 16.71
N PHE A 108 -2.97 -1.31 17.10
CA PHE A 108 -2.80 -1.65 18.52
C PHE A 108 -2.27 -0.42 19.27
N PRO A 109 -2.81 -0.13 20.47
CA PRO A 109 -2.33 0.97 21.28
C PRO A 109 -0.88 0.70 21.72
N SER A 110 -0.11 1.76 21.97
CA SER A 110 1.26 1.64 22.49
C SER A 110 1.33 0.99 23.88
N THR A 111 0.19 0.93 24.58
CA THR A 111 0.04 0.23 25.86
C THR A 111 -0.31 -1.26 25.72
N GLU A 112 -0.49 -1.79 24.50
CA GLU A 112 -0.74 -3.21 24.29
C GLU A 112 0.50 -4.02 24.70
N THR A 113 0.27 -4.98 25.60
CA THR A 113 1.33 -5.82 26.18
C THR A 113 1.41 -7.19 25.49
N ARG A 114 0.36 -7.58 24.77
CA ARG A 114 0.29 -8.84 24.02
C ARG A 114 0.80 -8.66 22.60
N PHE A 115 1.36 -9.73 22.03
CA PHE A 115 1.72 -9.71 20.62
C PHE A 115 0.48 -9.82 19.71
N PRO A 116 0.47 -9.12 18.56
CA PRO A 116 1.51 -8.20 18.10
C PRO A 116 1.47 -6.84 18.83
N GLN A 117 2.64 -6.37 19.28
CA GLN A 117 2.78 -5.04 19.86
C GLN A 117 2.59 -3.96 18.77
N GLY A 118 2.15 -2.76 19.17
CA GLY A 118 2.09 -1.61 18.26
C GLY A 118 3.48 -1.24 17.73
N PHE A 119 3.53 -0.57 16.58
CA PHE A 119 4.76 -0.01 16.00
C PHE A 119 4.67 1.52 15.95
N GLU A 120 5.82 2.19 15.90
CA GLU A 120 5.87 3.65 15.90
C GLU A 120 5.27 4.28 14.63
N HIS A 121 4.60 5.41 14.80
CA HIS A 121 4.01 6.21 13.74
C HIS A 121 4.83 7.50 13.57
N GLN A 122 6.01 7.38 12.96
CA GLN A 122 6.96 8.49 12.87
C GLN A 122 6.48 9.62 11.94
N ALA A 123 5.69 9.30 10.90
CA ALA A 123 5.22 10.30 9.93
C ALA A 123 4.22 11.32 10.48
N ASN A 124 3.30 10.88 11.35
CA ASN A 124 2.23 11.72 11.89
C ASN A 124 1.58 11.02 13.10
N PRO A 125 1.59 11.62 14.30
CA PRO A 125 1.02 10.99 15.50
C PRO A 125 -0.49 10.70 15.38
N ASN A 126 -1.19 11.39 14.47
CA ASN A 126 -2.62 11.18 14.21
C ASN A 126 -2.90 10.22 13.05
N ILE A 127 -1.86 9.68 12.37
CA ILE A 127 -2.09 8.74 11.26
C ILE A 127 -2.88 7.52 11.70
N ALA A 128 -2.62 7.04 12.91
CA ALA A 128 -3.31 5.94 13.56
C ALA A 128 -4.84 6.10 13.54
N GLN A 129 -5.34 7.33 13.67
CA GLN A 129 -6.77 7.64 13.70
C GLN A 129 -7.39 7.73 12.28
N LYS A 130 -6.55 7.85 11.26
CA LYS A 130 -6.95 7.95 9.86
C LYS A 130 -6.73 6.65 9.09
N LEU A 131 -6.14 5.62 9.69
CA LEU A 131 -5.92 4.35 9.00
C LEU A 131 -7.24 3.70 8.63
N ALA A 132 -7.26 3.13 7.44
CA ALA A 132 -8.38 2.39 6.90
C ALA A 132 -7.89 1.15 6.17
N GLN A 133 -8.84 0.26 5.89
CA GLN A 133 -8.66 -0.91 5.05
C GLN A 133 -9.63 -0.82 3.88
N ARG A 134 -9.18 -1.19 2.68
CA ARG A 134 -10.03 -1.31 1.50
C ARG A 134 -10.08 -2.74 1.03
N TYR A 135 -11.26 -3.34 1.07
CA TYR A 135 -11.48 -4.73 0.72
C TYR A 135 -11.72 -4.80 -0.78
N PHE A 136 -10.95 -5.60 -1.50
CA PHE A 136 -11.15 -5.92 -2.91
C PHE A 136 -11.87 -7.26 -3.00
N ILE A 137 -13.11 -7.18 -3.45
CA ILE A 137 -14.07 -8.28 -3.48
C ILE A 137 -14.30 -8.65 -4.94
N ASP A 138 -14.13 -9.92 -5.29
CA ASP A 138 -14.62 -10.40 -6.57
C ASP A 138 -16.15 -10.50 -6.49
N THR A 139 -16.85 -9.69 -7.29
CA THR A 139 -18.31 -9.59 -7.25
C THR A 139 -19.01 -10.84 -7.77
N GLN A 140 -18.32 -11.69 -8.55
CA GLN A 140 -18.90 -12.95 -9.02
C GLN A 140 -18.94 -14.00 -7.92
N THR A 141 -17.88 -14.08 -7.11
CA THR A 141 -17.71 -15.10 -6.07
C THR A 141 -18.03 -14.60 -4.66
N ALA A 142 -18.26 -13.29 -4.49
CA ALA A 142 -18.39 -12.61 -3.21
C ALA A 142 -17.19 -12.81 -2.27
N THR A 143 -16.03 -13.15 -2.82
CA THR A 143 -14.81 -13.45 -2.05
C THR A 143 -13.95 -12.20 -1.90
N VAL A 144 -13.48 -11.93 -0.68
CA VAL A 144 -12.44 -10.92 -0.43
C VAL A 144 -11.09 -11.52 -0.78
N HIS A 145 -10.47 -11.06 -1.87
CA HIS A 145 -9.15 -11.56 -2.30
C HIS A 145 -8.00 -10.73 -1.73
N PHE A 146 -8.19 -9.43 -1.62
CA PHE A 146 -7.17 -8.52 -1.12
C PHE A 146 -7.78 -7.53 -0.13
N ILE A 147 -7.01 -7.19 0.90
CA ILE A 147 -7.34 -6.12 1.84
C ILE A 147 -6.19 -5.14 1.76
N ALA A 148 -6.44 -3.94 1.24
CA ALA A 148 -5.44 -2.91 1.11
C ALA A 148 -5.37 -2.02 2.37
N LEU A 149 -4.17 -1.60 2.77
CA LEU A 149 -4.00 -0.55 3.77
C LEU A 149 -4.17 0.82 3.11
N THR A 150 -4.98 1.70 3.68
CA THR A 150 -5.27 3.02 3.15
C THR A 150 -5.39 4.06 4.26
N VAL A 151 -5.63 5.32 3.89
CA VAL A 151 -5.98 6.38 4.82
C VAL A 151 -7.32 7.00 4.45
N GLN A 152 -8.10 7.40 5.45
CA GLN A 152 -9.32 8.18 5.24
C GLN A 152 -8.93 9.59 4.77
N ASN A 153 -9.59 10.06 3.71
CA ASN A 153 -9.56 11.49 3.40
C ASN A 153 -10.27 12.23 4.55
N ALA A 154 -9.61 13.25 5.09
CA ALA A 154 -10.22 14.15 6.07
C ALA A 154 -11.35 14.96 5.44
#